data_AF-A0A7L4TRK0-F1
#
_entry.id   AF-A0A7L4TRK0-F1
#
_cell.length_a   1.000
_cell.length_b   1.000
_cell.length_c   1.000
_cell.angle_alpha   90.00
_cell.angle_beta   90.00
_cell.angle_gamma   90.00
#
_symmetry.space_group_name_H-M   'P 1'
#
loop_
_entity.id
_entity.type
_entity.pdbx_description
1 polymer ?
#
loop_
_entity_poly.entity_id
_entity_poly.type
_entity_poly.pdbx_seq_one_letter_code
_entity_poly.pdbx_strand_id
1 'polypeptide(L)'
;MKNLLLYILLTVSLAISAQEKDKTLPEGNEEYKQNKFVDAEANYRISESKFPKRGVASYNLGNTIYKQNQASEAKLAYAKAIKNAKTKTDKHKAFHNLGNVFMKEKDYTQAVEAYKNALRNDPTDDETRYNYAYAKQKLKENPPKNDKKDNKDKDKKNDKKDDQKKDGDNKDKDKKDGKDDQKKDDKGDKDKDKKDGKNDPKKDDKSDNKGEPKPMPGGISKERVQNLLDAVNNEEKKIQDKVNADKVKGNPRKTEKDW
;
A
#
# COMPACT_ATOMS: atom_id res chain seq x y z
N MET A 1 -25.90 -41.83 -40.06
CA MET A 1 -25.42 -41.90 -38.66
C MET A 1 -23.90 -42.02 -38.53
N LYS A 2 -23.20 -42.82 -39.35
CA LYS A 2 -21.71 -42.93 -39.32
C LYS A 2 -20.98 -41.59 -39.52
N ASN A 3 -21.45 -40.75 -40.45
CA ASN A 3 -20.79 -39.47 -40.73
C ASN A 3 -21.01 -38.43 -39.62
N LEU A 4 -22.13 -38.49 -38.89
CA LEU A 4 -22.44 -37.58 -37.79
C LEU A 4 -21.54 -37.85 -36.56
N LEU A 5 -21.27 -39.12 -36.26
CA LEU A 5 -20.30 -39.54 -35.24
C LEU A 5 -18.87 -39.12 -35.59
N LEU A 6 -18.51 -39.13 -36.88
CA LEU A 6 -17.20 -38.69 -37.36
C LEU A 6 -16.97 -37.18 -37.16
N TYR A 7 -17.99 -36.34 -37.40
CA TYR A 7 -17.91 -34.89 -37.17
C TYR A 7 -17.91 -34.50 -35.69
N ILE A 8 -18.57 -35.29 -34.83
CA ILE A 8 -18.50 -35.08 -33.37
C ILE A 8 -17.09 -35.42 -32.85
N LEU A 9 -16.45 -36.48 -33.35
CA LEU A 9 -15.05 -36.80 -32.99
C LEU A 9 -14.03 -35.77 -33.53
N LEU A 10 -14.31 -35.14 -34.68
CA LEU A 10 -13.42 -34.15 -35.30
C LEU A 10 -13.52 -32.75 -34.66
N THR A 11 -14.65 -32.42 -34.00
CA THR A 11 -14.81 -31.13 -33.30
C THR A 11 -14.31 -31.16 -31.86
N VAL A 12 -14.26 -32.34 -31.22
CA VAL A 12 -13.71 -32.50 -29.86
C VAL A 12 -12.17 -32.47 -29.84
N SER A 13 -11.50 -32.81 -30.95
CA SER A 13 -10.03 -32.86 -31.03
C SER A 13 -9.33 -31.50 -31.18
N LEU A 14 -10.07 -30.39 -31.41
CA LEU A 14 -9.50 -29.05 -31.62
C LEU A 14 -9.47 -28.16 -30.35
N ALA A 15 -9.95 -28.65 -29.20
CA ALA A 15 -10.05 -27.84 -27.98
C ALA A 15 -9.10 -28.24 -26.85
N ILE A 16 -8.01 -28.96 -27.13
CA ILE A 16 -6.95 -29.18 -26.14
C ILE A 16 -6.02 -27.97 -26.19
N SER A 17 -6.41 -26.88 -25.53
CA SER A 17 -5.44 -25.84 -25.15
C SER A 17 -4.48 -26.45 -24.13
N ALA A 18 -3.31 -26.90 -24.59
CA ALA A 18 -2.21 -27.26 -23.70
C ALA A 18 -1.84 -26.01 -22.89
N GLN A 19 -2.22 -25.97 -21.60
CA GLN A 19 -1.84 -24.84 -20.74
C GLN A 19 -0.31 -24.84 -20.59
N GLU A 20 0.34 -23.78 -21.05
CA GLU A 20 1.78 -23.59 -20.84
C GLU A 20 2.08 -23.64 -19.34
N LYS A 21 3.03 -24.50 -18.96
CA LYS A 21 3.47 -24.61 -17.56
C LYS A 21 4.34 -23.42 -17.22
N ASP A 22 4.00 -22.74 -16.14
CA ASP A 22 4.77 -21.61 -15.61
C ASP A 22 6.02 -22.13 -14.88
N LYS A 23 7.18 -22.00 -15.53
CA LYS A 23 8.49 -22.36 -14.96
C LYS A 23 9.14 -21.20 -14.21
N THR A 24 8.85 -19.96 -14.61
CA THR A 24 9.50 -18.78 -14.04
C THR A 24 8.97 -18.44 -12.66
N LEU A 25 7.71 -18.77 -12.33
CA LEU A 25 7.20 -18.57 -10.98
C LEU A 25 7.93 -19.42 -9.92
N PRO A 26 8.12 -20.75 -10.09
CA PRO A 26 8.97 -21.54 -9.20
C PRO A 26 10.42 -21.06 -9.10
N GLU A 27 11.04 -20.65 -10.21
CA GLU A 27 12.41 -20.12 -10.24
C GLU A 27 12.52 -18.82 -9.43
N GLY A 28 11.61 -17.88 -9.65
CA GLY A 28 11.54 -16.64 -8.86
C GLY A 28 11.30 -16.90 -7.37
N ASN A 29 10.51 -17.92 -7.01
CA ASN A 29 10.31 -18.33 -5.61
C ASN A 29 11.61 -18.80 -4.96
N GLU A 30 12.45 -19.53 -5.70
CA GLU A 30 13.72 -20.02 -5.20
C GLU A 30 14.74 -18.88 -5.05
N GLU A 31 14.83 -18.00 -6.05
CA GLU A 31 15.67 -16.80 -5.98
C GLU A 31 15.27 -15.87 -4.83
N TYR A 32 13.96 -15.71 -4.58
CA TYR A 32 13.46 -14.95 -3.45
C TYR A 32 13.94 -15.53 -2.11
N LYS A 33 13.88 -16.86 -1.94
CA LYS A 33 14.38 -17.53 -0.71
C LYS A 33 15.88 -17.34 -0.54
N GLN A 34 16.62 -17.26 -1.64
CA GLN A 34 18.06 -16.98 -1.66
C GLN A 34 18.38 -15.48 -1.50
N ASN A 35 17.38 -14.62 -1.29
CA ASN A 35 17.50 -13.16 -1.23
C ASN A 35 18.03 -12.51 -2.52
N LYS A 36 17.95 -13.21 -3.66
CA LYS A 36 18.28 -12.68 -4.98
C LYS A 36 17.07 -11.92 -5.54
N PHE A 37 16.76 -10.77 -4.91
CA PHE A 37 15.52 -10.05 -5.20
C PHE A 37 15.45 -9.48 -6.62
N VAL A 38 16.57 -9.15 -7.25
CA VAL A 38 16.59 -8.65 -8.63
C VAL A 38 16.23 -9.77 -9.62
N ASP A 39 16.84 -10.95 -9.46
CA ASP A 39 16.56 -12.12 -10.31
C ASP A 39 15.11 -12.59 -10.12
N ALA A 40 14.67 -12.69 -8.86
CA ALA A 40 13.31 -13.06 -8.52
C ALA A 40 12.28 -12.11 -9.15
N GLU A 41 12.55 -10.80 -9.10
CA GLU A 41 11.69 -9.80 -9.72
C GLU A 41 11.55 -10.02 -11.23
N ALA A 42 12.67 -10.27 -11.94
CA ALA A 42 12.65 -10.53 -13.36
C ALA A 42 11.77 -11.75 -13.69
N ASN A 43 11.94 -12.84 -12.95
CA ASN A 43 11.17 -14.06 -13.14
C ASN A 43 9.67 -13.89 -12.82
N TYR A 44 9.33 -13.13 -11.78
CA TYR A 44 7.94 -12.81 -11.47
C TYR A 44 7.30 -11.89 -12.51
N ARG A 45 8.02 -10.93 -13.08
CA ARG A 45 7.51 -10.10 -14.18
C ARG A 45 7.23 -10.93 -15.44
N ILE A 46 8.09 -11.89 -15.76
CA ILE A 46 7.86 -12.82 -16.87
C ILE A 46 6.62 -13.69 -16.60
N SER A 47 6.48 -14.25 -15.38
CA SER A 47 5.30 -15.04 -15.00
C SER A 47 4.02 -14.19 -15.06
N GLU A 48 4.03 -12.96 -14.53
CA GLU A 48 2.89 -12.04 -14.59
C GLU A 48 2.49 -11.73 -16.05
N SER A 49 3.46 -11.50 -16.93
CA SER A 49 3.22 -11.20 -18.34
C SER A 49 2.59 -12.38 -19.09
N LYS A 50 3.09 -13.60 -18.88
CA LYS A 50 2.57 -14.80 -19.53
C LYS A 50 1.23 -15.28 -18.94
N PHE A 51 1.04 -15.07 -17.64
CA PHE A 51 -0.12 -15.58 -16.90
C PHE A 51 -0.86 -14.45 -16.15
N PRO A 52 -1.42 -13.44 -16.84
CA PRO A 52 -1.90 -12.20 -16.24
C PRO A 52 -3.10 -12.34 -15.30
N LYS A 53 -3.75 -13.51 -15.28
CA LYS A 53 -4.87 -13.84 -14.37
C LYS A 53 -4.44 -14.62 -13.12
N ARG A 54 -3.13 -14.86 -12.94
CA ARG A 54 -2.59 -15.53 -11.75
C ARG A 54 -2.10 -14.48 -10.75
N GLY A 55 -2.92 -14.20 -9.72
CA GLY A 55 -2.57 -13.22 -8.68
C GLY A 55 -1.30 -13.56 -7.89
N VAL A 56 -0.88 -14.83 -7.84
CA VAL A 56 0.31 -15.29 -7.10
C VAL A 56 1.59 -14.63 -7.61
N ALA A 57 1.77 -14.49 -8.93
CA ALA A 57 2.96 -13.85 -9.50
C ALA A 57 3.03 -12.37 -9.10
N SER A 58 1.93 -11.63 -9.23
CA SER A 58 1.83 -10.22 -8.80
C SER A 58 2.04 -10.06 -7.29
N TYR A 59 1.55 -11.00 -6.47
CA TYR A 59 1.75 -10.98 -5.02
C TYR A 59 3.23 -11.16 -4.66
N ASN A 60 3.89 -12.16 -5.26
CA ASN A 60 5.31 -12.41 -5.02
C ASN A 60 6.19 -11.29 -5.58
N LEU A 61 5.82 -10.71 -6.72
CA LEU A 61 6.44 -9.50 -7.27
C LEU A 61 6.36 -8.34 -6.26
N GLY A 62 5.18 -8.10 -5.69
CA GLY A 62 4.99 -7.08 -4.65
C GLY A 62 5.87 -7.31 -3.41
N ASN A 63 5.96 -8.56 -2.94
CA ASN A 63 6.83 -8.93 -1.82
C ASN A 63 8.30 -8.64 -2.13
N THR A 64 8.74 -8.96 -3.36
CA THR A 64 10.11 -8.78 -3.83
C THR A 64 10.49 -7.32 -3.93
N ILE A 65 9.68 -6.53 -4.63
CA ILE A 65 9.87 -5.08 -4.80
C ILE A 65 9.83 -4.36 -3.44
N TYR A 66 8.98 -4.81 -2.50
CA TYR A 66 8.94 -4.26 -1.16
C TYR A 66 10.26 -4.48 -0.38
N LYS A 67 10.88 -5.64 -0.53
CA LYS A 67 12.21 -5.95 0.04
C LYS A 67 13.31 -5.09 -0.57
N GLN A 68 13.15 -4.70 -1.83
CA GLN A 68 14.04 -3.76 -2.53
C GLN A 68 13.78 -2.28 -2.19
N ASN A 69 12.91 -1.98 -1.22
CA ASN A 69 12.54 -0.62 -0.79
C ASN A 69 11.80 0.22 -1.86
N GLN A 70 11.25 -0.39 -2.89
CA GLN A 70 10.53 0.30 -3.98
C GLN A 70 9.01 0.36 -3.70
N ALA A 71 8.61 1.14 -2.70
CA ALA A 71 7.23 1.14 -2.19
C ALA A 71 6.17 1.47 -3.27
N SER A 72 6.41 2.48 -4.12
CA SER A 72 5.48 2.88 -5.18
C SER A 72 5.12 1.73 -6.13
N GLU A 73 6.10 0.92 -6.52
CA GLU A 73 5.87 -0.18 -7.44
C GLU A 73 5.27 -1.41 -6.74
N ALA A 74 5.65 -1.66 -5.48
CA ALA A 74 5.04 -2.70 -4.66
C ALA A 74 3.52 -2.50 -4.54
N LYS A 75 3.05 -1.25 -4.38
CA LYS A 75 1.61 -0.93 -4.38
C LYS A 75 0.91 -1.41 -5.65
N LEU A 76 1.50 -1.17 -6.82
CA LEU A 76 0.93 -1.58 -8.11
C LEU A 76 0.87 -3.11 -8.24
N ALA A 77 1.92 -3.80 -7.82
CA ALA A 77 1.97 -5.26 -7.84
C ALA A 77 0.91 -5.88 -6.90
N TYR A 78 0.76 -5.37 -5.67
CA TYR A 78 -0.31 -5.83 -4.78
C TYR A 78 -1.71 -5.49 -5.27
N ALA A 79 -1.92 -4.32 -5.90
CA ALA A 79 -3.21 -3.97 -6.50
C ALA A 79 -3.61 -4.97 -7.60
N LYS A 80 -2.65 -5.39 -8.45
CA LYS A 80 -2.86 -6.47 -9.43
C LYS A 80 -3.14 -7.81 -8.76
N ALA A 81 -2.41 -8.14 -7.69
CA ALA A 81 -2.64 -9.36 -6.92
C ALA A 81 -4.07 -9.41 -6.35
N ILE A 82 -4.54 -8.32 -5.75
CA ILE A 82 -5.90 -8.17 -5.22
C ILE A 82 -6.95 -8.34 -6.33
N LYS A 83 -6.73 -7.71 -7.49
CA LYS A 83 -7.63 -7.81 -8.65
C LYS A 83 -7.76 -9.24 -9.17
N ASN A 84 -6.66 -9.99 -9.17
CA ASN A 84 -6.59 -11.36 -9.69
C ASN A 84 -6.74 -12.45 -8.62
N ALA A 85 -6.95 -12.07 -7.35
CA ALA A 85 -7.10 -12.99 -6.24
C ALA A 85 -8.40 -13.80 -6.36
N LYS A 86 -8.29 -15.12 -6.22
CA LYS A 86 -9.42 -16.05 -6.36
C LYS A 86 -10.07 -16.40 -5.03
N THR A 87 -9.31 -16.31 -3.94
CA THR A 87 -9.77 -16.69 -2.60
C THR A 87 -9.75 -15.49 -1.66
N LYS A 88 -10.53 -15.58 -0.57
CA LYS A 88 -10.46 -14.61 0.53
C LYS A 88 -9.05 -14.58 1.13
N THR A 89 -8.41 -15.73 1.29
CA THR A 89 -7.04 -15.84 1.81
C THR A 89 -6.04 -15.08 0.94
N ASP A 90 -6.11 -15.21 -0.38
CA ASP A 90 -5.22 -14.45 -1.28
C ASP A 90 -5.47 -12.94 -1.19
N LYS A 91 -6.74 -12.52 -1.14
CA LYS A 91 -7.11 -11.11 -0.96
C LYS A 91 -6.60 -10.58 0.37
N HIS A 92 -6.79 -11.33 1.45
CA HIS A 92 -6.31 -10.97 2.79
C HIS A 92 -4.81 -10.70 2.78
N LYS A 93 -3.99 -11.66 2.31
CA LYS A 93 -2.53 -11.52 2.24
C LYS A 93 -2.10 -10.30 1.44
N ALA A 94 -2.72 -10.08 0.28
CA ALA A 94 -2.37 -8.97 -0.58
C ALA A 94 -2.77 -7.60 0.02
N PHE A 95 -3.94 -7.50 0.66
CA PHE A 95 -4.37 -6.30 1.38
C PHE A 95 -3.50 -6.02 2.61
N HIS A 96 -3.13 -7.06 3.37
CA HIS A 96 -2.24 -6.93 4.53
C HIS A 96 -0.90 -6.33 4.08
N ASN A 97 -0.28 -6.92 3.06
CA ASN A 97 1.02 -6.43 2.59
C ASN A 97 0.92 -5.05 1.96
N LEU A 98 -0.17 -4.73 1.28
CA LEU A 98 -0.42 -3.37 0.80
C LEU A 98 -0.50 -2.36 1.96
N GLY A 99 -1.11 -2.73 3.09
CA GLY A 99 -1.08 -1.95 4.33
C GLY A 99 0.34 -1.74 4.84
N ASN A 100 1.18 -2.76 4.84
CA ASN A 100 2.60 -2.66 5.23
C ASN A 100 3.39 -1.70 4.31
N VAL A 101 3.05 -1.64 3.02
CA VAL A 101 3.63 -0.66 2.09
C VAL A 101 3.22 0.76 2.47
N PHE A 102 1.93 1.00 2.70
CA PHE A 102 1.43 2.32 3.09
C PHE A 102 1.98 2.78 4.45
N MET A 103 2.13 1.86 5.42
CA MET A 103 2.79 2.15 6.70
C MET A 103 4.23 2.62 6.52
N LYS A 104 4.97 1.98 5.62
CA LYS A 104 6.37 2.35 5.31
C LYS A 104 6.46 3.74 4.67
N GLU A 105 5.50 4.08 3.81
CA GLU A 105 5.38 5.42 3.21
C GLU A 105 4.77 6.47 4.16
N LYS A 106 4.33 6.06 5.36
CA LYS A 106 3.62 6.88 6.35
C LYS A 106 2.27 7.41 5.85
N ASP A 107 1.70 6.79 4.81
CA ASP A 107 0.33 7.03 4.37
C ASP A 107 -0.63 6.23 5.27
N TYR A 108 -0.80 6.72 6.51
CA TYR A 108 -1.57 6.00 7.52
C TYR A 108 -3.06 5.88 7.17
N THR A 109 -3.60 6.82 6.39
CA THR A 109 -4.99 6.76 5.91
C THR A 109 -5.20 5.54 5.04
N GLN A 110 -4.33 5.35 4.03
CA GLN A 110 -4.44 4.21 3.12
C GLN A 110 -4.03 2.89 3.80
N ALA A 111 -3.10 2.93 4.77
CA ALA A 111 -2.76 1.76 5.58
C ALA A 111 -3.96 1.24 6.38
N VAL A 112 -4.70 2.12 7.06
CA VAL A 112 -5.91 1.77 7.82
C VAL A 112 -6.94 1.10 6.91
N GLU A 113 -7.21 1.66 5.73
CA GLU A 113 -8.18 1.06 4.80
C GLU A 113 -7.68 -0.26 4.19
N ALA A 114 -6.39 -0.42 3.92
CA ALA A 114 -5.82 -1.67 3.44
C ALA A 114 -5.95 -2.79 4.48
N TYR A 115 -5.55 -2.55 5.74
CA TYR A 115 -5.67 -3.56 6.80
C TYR A 115 -7.12 -3.89 7.15
N LYS A 116 -8.02 -2.89 7.12
CA LYS A 116 -9.46 -3.13 7.28
C LYS A 116 -10.00 -4.06 6.19
N ASN A 117 -9.57 -3.88 4.94
CA ASN A 117 -9.94 -4.80 3.86
C ASN A 117 -9.30 -6.18 4.01
N ALA A 118 -8.10 -6.28 4.57
CA ALA A 118 -7.51 -7.58 4.93
C ALA A 118 -8.36 -8.30 5.99
N LEU A 119 -8.76 -7.61 7.08
CA LEU A 119 -9.60 -8.17 8.15
C LEU A 119 -11.02 -8.54 7.68
N ARG A 120 -11.56 -7.86 6.68
CA ARG A 120 -12.82 -8.27 6.03
C ARG A 120 -12.72 -9.63 5.35
N ASN A 121 -11.53 -10.02 4.89
CA ASN A 121 -11.30 -11.30 4.22
C ASN A 121 -10.86 -12.40 5.19
N ASP A 122 -10.10 -12.04 6.23
CA ASP A 122 -9.79 -12.92 7.37
C ASP A 122 -9.88 -12.12 8.69
N PRO A 123 -11.00 -12.23 9.41
CA PRO A 123 -11.20 -11.51 10.67
C PRO A 123 -10.47 -12.18 11.84
N THR A 124 -9.76 -13.29 11.64
CA THR A 124 -9.08 -14.05 12.70
C THR A 124 -7.58 -13.74 12.81
N ASP A 125 -7.01 -13.03 11.84
CA ASP A 125 -5.59 -12.67 11.84
C ASP A 125 -5.25 -11.58 12.88
N ASP A 126 -4.59 -12.00 13.96
CA ASP A 126 -4.08 -11.13 15.03
C ASP A 126 -3.02 -10.14 14.53
N GLU A 127 -2.20 -10.53 13.55
CA GLU A 127 -1.14 -9.67 13.04
C GLU A 127 -1.73 -8.47 12.30
N THR A 128 -2.69 -8.71 11.39
CA THR A 128 -3.42 -7.62 10.74
C THR A 128 -4.20 -6.78 11.75
N ARG A 129 -4.83 -7.37 12.77
CA ARG A 129 -5.53 -6.59 13.82
C ARG A 129 -4.58 -5.63 14.53
N TYR A 130 -3.41 -6.12 14.90
CA TYR A 130 -2.37 -5.30 15.51
C TYR A 130 -1.92 -4.16 14.56
N ASN A 131 -1.58 -4.50 13.32
CA ASN A 131 -1.11 -3.50 12.34
C ASN A 131 -2.20 -2.46 12.01
N TYR A 132 -3.47 -2.87 11.93
CA TYR A 132 -4.61 -1.99 11.77
C TYR A 132 -4.71 -0.98 12.93
N ALA A 133 -4.62 -1.47 14.15
CA ALA A 133 -4.73 -0.63 15.33
C ALA A 133 -3.55 0.33 15.44
N TYR A 134 -2.34 -0.14 15.13
CA TYR A 134 -1.14 0.71 15.06
C TYR A 134 -1.23 1.77 13.96
N ALA A 135 -1.76 1.42 12.79
CA ALA A 135 -2.03 2.38 11.72
C ALA A 135 -3.03 3.47 12.16
N LYS A 136 -4.11 3.09 12.86
CA LYS A 136 -5.08 4.05 13.42
C LYS A 136 -4.44 4.99 14.44
N GLN A 137 -3.59 4.47 15.32
CA GLN A 137 -2.84 5.30 16.26
C GLN A 137 -1.94 6.29 15.51
N LYS A 138 -1.18 5.82 14.53
CA LYS A 138 -0.29 6.68 13.73
C LYS A 138 -1.04 7.74 12.95
N LEU A 139 -2.21 7.41 12.41
CA LEU A 139 -3.11 8.37 11.75
C LEU A 139 -3.62 9.44 12.74
N LYS A 140 -3.95 9.06 13.98
CA LYS A 140 -4.36 10.01 15.03
C LYS A 140 -3.22 10.93 15.46
N GLU A 141 -2.00 10.39 15.56
CA GLU A 141 -0.78 11.16 15.88
C GLU A 141 -0.37 12.09 14.73
N ASN A 142 -0.67 11.71 13.48
CA ASN A 142 -0.26 12.41 12.27
C ASN A 142 -1.48 12.57 11.34
N PRO A 143 -2.47 13.38 11.73
CA PRO A 143 -3.64 13.59 10.88
C PRO A 143 -3.21 14.24 9.56
N PRO A 144 -3.81 13.86 8.41
CA PRO A 144 -3.54 14.53 7.15
C PRO A 144 -3.77 16.04 7.32
N LYS A 145 -2.81 16.84 6.85
CA LYS A 145 -2.96 18.30 6.88
C LYS A 145 -4.19 18.64 6.04
N ASN A 146 -5.18 19.28 6.66
CA ASN A 146 -6.28 19.87 5.93
C ASN A 146 -5.70 21.02 5.10
N ASP A 147 -5.41 20.79 3.83
CA ASP A 147 -5.09 21.86 2.86
C ASP A 147 -6.37 22.63 2.46
N LYS A 148 -7.25 22.88 3.44
CA LYS A 148 -8.31 23.88 3.37
C LYS A 148 -7.89 25.05 4.24
N LYS A 149 -6.87 25.79 3.79
CA LYS A 149 -6.66 27.19 4.16
C LYS A 149 -6.98 28.07 2.95
N ASP A 150 -8.06 28.81 3.12
CA ASP A 150 -8.17 30.23 2.77
C ASP A 150 -7.92 30.61 1.31
N ASN A 151 -8.89 30.27 0.44
CA ASN A 151 -9.09 31.00 -0.81
C ASN A 151 -10.46 31.70 -0.83
N LYS A 152 -10.75 32.41 0.27
CA LYS A 152 -11.87 33.36 0.41
C LYS A 152 -11.35 34.60 1.13
N ASP A 153 -10.50 35.38 0.46
CA ASP A 153 -10.29 36.82 0.74
C ASP A 153 -9.30 37.46 -0.26
N LYS A 154 -9.50 37.23 -1.57
CA LYS A 154 -8.85 38.04 -2.61
C LYS A 154 -9.79 38.67 -3.63
N ASP A 155 -11.09 38.70 -3.34
CA ASP A 155 -12.07 39.46 -4.10
C ASP A 155 -12.57 40.65 -3.29
N LYS A 156 -11.73 41.68 -3.14
CA LYS A 156 -12.12 43.08 -2.86
C LYS A 156 -10.90 43.99 -2.77
N LYS A 157 -10.33 44.33 -3.93
CA LYS A 157 -9.75 45.66 -4.21
C LYS A 157 -9.30 45.68 -5.67
N ASN A 158 -10.24 46.00 -6.55
CA ASN A 158 -9.96 46.68 -7.80
C ASN A 158 -11.27 47.35 -8.22
N ASP A 159 -11.45 48.58 -7.73
CA ASP A 159 -12.30 49.59 -8.34
C ASP A 159 -12.04 50.92 -7.63
N LYS A 160 -11.15 51.74 -8.21
CA LYS A 160 -11.42 53.13 -8.63
C LYS A 160 -10.14 53.89 -9.03
N LYS A 161 -10.11 54.16 -10.34
CA LYS A 161 -9.81 55.42 -11.04
C LYS A 161 -8.38 56.02 -10.99
N ASP A 162 -7.79 56.01 -12.18
CA ASP A 162 -7.30 57.18 -12.95
C ASP A 162 -7.14 58.51 -12.18
N ASP A 163 -5.92 59.07 -12.22
CA ASP A 163 -5.64 60.21 -13.11
C ASP A 163 -4.14 60.56 -13.20
N GLN A 164 -3.72 60.79 -14.46
CA GLN A 164 -2.72 61.77 -14.95
C GLN A 164 -1.20 61.65 -14.67
N LYS A 165 -0.46 61.40 -15.78
CA LYS A 165 0.58 62.26 -16.44
C LYS A 165 1.59 62.98 -15.51
N LYS A 166 2.92 62.93 -15.69
CA LYS A 166 3.72 63.21 -16.91
C LYS A 166 5.23 63.07 -16.57
N ASP A 167 6.04 62.82 -17.61
CA ASP A 167 7.44 63.20 -17.88
C ASP A 167 8.54 62.86 -16.83
N GLY A 168 9.74 62.36 -17.13
CA GLY A 168 10.54 62.15 -18.34
C GLY A 168 11.98 61.75 -17.93
N ASP A 169 12.78 61.33 -18.91
CA ASP A 169 14.26 61.17 -18.89
C ASP A 169 14.90 60.09 -17.98
N ASN A 170 16.04 59.47 -18.29
CA ASN A 170 16.84 59.21 -19.48
C ASN A 170 17.90 58.15 -19.05
N LYS A 171 18.58 57.57 -20.04
CA LYS A 171 19.60 56.51 -20.07
C LYS A 171 20.74 56.55 -19.03
N ASP A 172 21.25 55.36 -18.69
CA ASP A 172 22.63 54.83 -18.98
C ASP A 172 22.95 53.68 -17.99
N LYS A 173 23.21 52.43 -18.40
CA LYS A 173 24.46 51.84 -18.93
C LYS A 173 25.73 52.17 -18.12
N ASP A 174 26.21 51.22 -17.33
CA ASP A 174 27.53 50.57 -17.44
C ASP A 174 27.78 49.64 -16.23
N LYS A 175 28.04 48.34 -16.44
CA LYS A 175 29.36 47.68 -16.39
C LYS A 175 30.14 47.94 -15.08
N LYS A 176 30.47 46.89 -14.31
CA LYS A 176 31.67 46.06 -14.53
C LYS A 176 31.87 45.01 -13.42
N ASP A 177 32.58 43.98 -13.85
CA ASP A 177 33.18 42.86 -13.17
C ASP A 177 33.92 43.15 -11.85
N GLY A 178 33.95 42.13 -11.00
CA GLY A 178 34.90 41.98 -9.91
C GLY A 178 34.96 40.52 -9.44
N LYS A 179 35.87 39.74 -10.01
CA LYS A 179 36.38 38.48 -9.44
C LYS A 179 37.36 38.83 -8.31
N ASP A 180 37.29 38.06 -7.23
CA ASP A 180 38.41 37.54 -6.42
C ASP A 180 37.79 36.76 -5.24
N ASP A 181 38.49 35.93 -4.47
CA ASP A 181 39.35 34.78 -4.75
C ASP A 181 39.47 34.08 -3.37
N GLN A 182 39.58 32.75 -3.36
CA GLN A 182 40.23 31.92 -2.33
C GLN A 182 39.65 31.68 -0.90
N LYS A 183 39.58 30.36 -0.61
CA LYS A 183 40.06 29.62 0.59
C LYS A 183 39.28 29.81 1.90
N LYS A 184 39.18 28.85 2.83
CA LYS A 184 39.43 27.41 3.03
C LYS A 184 38.81 27.08 4.41
N ASP A 185 38.88 25.82 4.84
CA ASP A 185 38.61 25.26 6.19
C ASP A 185 37.19 24.68 6.32
N ASP A 186 36.95 23.36 6.24
CA ASP A 186 37.51 22.17 6.91
C ASP A 186 37.02 21.97 8.37
N LYS A 187 36.78 20.69 8.71
CA LYS A 187 36.08 20.07 9.87
C LYS A 187 34.59 19.79 9.59
N GLY A 188 34.12 18.56 9.38
CA GLY A 188 34.65 17.26 9.78
C GLY A 188 34.11 16.89 11.16
N ASP A 189 33.02 16.12 11.22
CA ASP A 189 32.70 15.33 12.40
C ASP A 189 32.12 13.96 12.03
N LYS A 190 32.75 12.94 12.59
CA LYS A 190 32.46 11.51 12.47
C LYS A 190 32.08 11.02 13.86
N ASP A 191 30.91 10.41 14.01
CA ASP A 191 30.62 9.48 15.11
C ASP A 191 29.79 8.33 14.53
N LYS A 192 30.35 7.13 14.34
CA LYS A 192 30.82 6.08 15.27
C LYS A 192 29.76 5.01 15.53
N ASP A 193 30.06 3.86 14.94
CA ASP A 193 29.51 2.53 15.17
C ASP A 193 29.45 2.13 16.66
N LYS A 194 28.40 1.41 17.02
CA LYS A 194 28.49 0.31 18.00
C LYS A 194 27.68 -0.90 17.53
N LYS A 195 28.43 -1.94 17.16
CA LYS A 195 28.03 -3.34 17.16
C LYS A 195 27.79 -3.79 18.61
N ASP A 196 26.77 -4.60 18.82
CA ASP A 196 26.82 -5.69 19.79
C ASP A 196 26.00 -6.86 19.25
N GLY A 197 26.67 -8.00 19.11
CA GLY A 197 26.07 -9.29 18.80
C GLY A 197 26.24 -10.24 19.97
N LYS A 198 25.28 -11.16 20.14
CA LYS A 198 25.47 -12.47 20.78
C LYS A 198 24.32 -13.41 20.37
N ASN A 199 24.71 -14.55 19.78
CA ASN A 199 23.91 -15.77 19.57
C ASN A 199 23.61 -16.45 20.93
N ASP A 200 22.66 -17.38 21.14
CA ASP A 200 22.32 -18.68 20.52
C ASP A 200 21.00 -19.20 21.21
N PRO A 201 20.44 -20.41 20.96
CA PRO A 201 20.05 -21.07 19.70
C PRO A 201 18.60 -21.66 19.71
N LYS A 202 18.13 -22.01 18.50
CA LYS A 202 17.10 -23.00 18.05
C LYS A 202 15.95 -23.48 18.98
N LYS A 203 14.73 -23.40 18.43
CA LYS A 203 13.80 -24.56 18.34
C LYS A 203 13.15 -24.58 16.95
N ASP A 204 13.30 -25.72 16.29
CA ASP A 204 12.73 -26.06 14.99
C ASP A 204 11.23 -26.31 15.12
N ASP A 205 10.41 -25.70 14.25
CA ASP A 205 9.14 -26.31 13.86
C ASP A 205 8.86 -26.01 12.38
N LYS A 206 8.63 -27.09 11.64
CA LYS A 206 8.42 -27.10 10.19
C LYS A 206 7.02 -26.57 9.86
N SER A 207 6.98 -25.49 9.10
CA SER A 207 5.84 -25.18 8.23
C SER A 207 6.38 -24.50 6.99
N ASP A 208 6.44 -25.26 5.89
CA ASP A 208 6.74 -24.74 4.57
C ASP A 208 5.69 -23.69 4.17
N ASN A 209 6.19 -22.58 3.61
CA ASN A 209 5.46 -21.43 3.04
C ASN A 209 5.25 -20.21 3.95
N LYS A 210 6.31 -19.41 4.20
CA LYS A 210 6.19 -17.98 4.53
C LYS A 210 7.37 -17.16 4.01
N GLY A 211 7.22 -16.59 2.81
CA GLY A 211 7.89 -15.37 2.38
C GLY A 211 7.09 -14.11 2.73
N GLU A 212 6.23 -14.18 3.76
CA GLU A 212 5.45 -13.05 4.25
C GLU A 212 6.39 -12.01 4.89
N PRO A 213 6.22 -10.71 4.61
CA PRO A 213 6.92 -9.67 5.32
C PRO A 213 6.66 -9.84 6.81
N LYS A 214 7.70 -10.15 7.59
CA LYS A 214 7.61 -10.15 9.06
C LYS A 214 7.05 -8.80 9.53
N PRO A 215 6.19 -8.79 10.57
CA PRO A 215 5.65 -7.56 11.10
C PRO A 215 6.80 -6.61 11.45
N MET A 216 6.65 -5.32 11.15
CA MET A 216 7.67 -4.31 11.48
C MET A 216 8.03 -4.44 12.96
N PRO A 217 9.28 -4.81 13.31
CA PRO A 217 9.68 -4.94 14.69
C PRO A 217 9.89 -3.54 15.26
N GLY A 218 8.98 -3.13 16.14
CA GLY A 218 8.98 -1.82 16.77
C GLY A 218 8.44 -1.87 18.19
N GLY A 219 9.00 -2.73 19.05
CA GLY A 219 9.09 -2.55 20.51
C GLY A 219 7.85 -2.10 21.30
N ILE A 220 6.63 -2.44 20.88
CA ILE A 220 5.41 -2.14 21.64
C ILE A 220 5.19 -3.29 22.65
N SER A 221 5.05 -2.97 23.94
CA SER A 221 4.76 -3.98 24.98
C SER A 221 3.41 -4.66 24.70
N LYS A 222 3.27 -5.95 25.05
CA LYS A 222 2.00 -6.69 24.90
C LYS A 222 0.81 -5.94 25.50
N GLU A 223 1.03 -5.24 26.60
CA GLU A 223 0.03 -4.40 27.25
C GLU A 223 -0.38 -3.19 26.40
N ARG A 224 0.59 -2.48 25.80
CA ARG A 224 0.26 -1.37 24.88
C ARG A 224 -0.46 -1.90 23.63
N VAL A 225 -0.10 -3.08 23.13
CA VAL A 225 -0.85 -3.76 22.07
C VAL A 225 -2.30 -4.00 22.50
N GLN A 226 -2.50 -4.61 23.68
CA GLN A 226 -3.83 -4.93 24.17
C GLN A 226 -4.69 -3.68 24.36
N ASN A 227 -4.13 -2.65 25.00
CA ASN A 227 -4.81 -1.36 25.18
C ASN A 227 -5.20 -0.72 23.85
N LEU A 228 -4.36 -0.87 22.83
CA LEU A 228 -4.62 -0.35 21.49
C LEU A 228 -5.72 -1.14 20.78
N LEU A 229 -5.71 -2.47 20.89
CA LEU A 229 -6.77 -3.33 20.38
C LEU A 229 -8.11 -3.03 21.06
N ASP A 230 -8.13 -2.89 22.37
CA ASP A 230 -9.32 -2.56 23.15
C ASP A 230 -9.88 -1.18 22.75
N ALA A 231 -9.00 -0.20 22.55
CA ALA A 231 -9.39 1.13 22.08
C ALA A 231 -10.06 1.06 20.69
N VAL A 232 -9.46 0.31 19.75
CA VAL A 232 -10.02 0.15 18.40
C VAL A 232 -11.34 -0.61 18.42
N ASN A 233 -11.44 -1.70 19.19
CA ASN A 233 -12.67 -2.47 19.34
C ASN A 233 -13.81 -1.62 19.92
N ASN A 234 -13.51 -0.79 20.93
CA ASN A 234 -14.48 0.11 21.52
C ASN A 234 -14.96 1.19 20.54
N GLU A 235 -14.07 1.75 19.73
CA GLU A 235 -14.42 2.70 18.68
C GLU A 235 -15.30 2.05 17.60
N GLU A 236 -14.96 0.85 17.15
CA GLU A 236 -15.74 0.12 16.16
C GLU A 236 -17.13 -0.25 16.69
N LYS A 237 -17.23 -0.68 17.95
CA LYS A 237 -18.52 -0.96 18.61
C LYS A 237 -19.41 0.29 18.63
N LYS A 238 -18.86 1.46 19.00
CA LYS A 238 -19.61 2.73 18.98
C LYS A 238 -20.11 3.09 17.58
N ILE A 239 -19.27 2.87 16.55
CA ILE A 239 -19.67 3.10 15.16
C ILE A 239 -20.79 2.14 14.76
N GLN A 240 -20.66 0.86 15.13
CA GLN A 240 -21.67 -0.16 14.84
C GLN A 240 -23.01 0.15 15.50
N ASP A 241 -23.02 0.55 16.77
CA ASP A 241 -24.22 0.95 17.51
C ASP A 241 -24.90 2.15 16.85
N LYS A 242 -24.12 3.15 16.42
CA LYS A 242 -24.63 4.32 15.69
C LYS A 242 -25.28 3.93 14.36
N VAL A 243 -24.60 3.11 13.55
CA VAL A 243 -25.13 2.63 12.26
C VAL A 243 -26.41 1.81 12.47
N ASN A 244 -26.47 0.98 13.52
CA ASN A 244 -27.67 0.21 13.85
C ASN A 244 -28.82 1.11 14.29
N ALA A 245 -28.58 2.13 15.11
CA ALA A 245 -29.59 3.10 15.52
C ALA A 245 -30.16 3.89 14.33
N ASP A 246 -29.30 4.30 13.38
CA ASP A 246 -29.73 5.00 12.17
C ASP A 246 -30.58 4.11 11.25
N LYS A 247 -30.25 2.82 11.12
CA LYS A 247 -31.06 1.85 10.37
C LYS A 247 -32.47 1.69 10.96
N VAL A 248 -32.61 1.66 12.28
CA VAL A 248 -33.92 1.52 12.96
C VAL A 248 -34.80 2.75 12.71
N LYS A 249 -34.21 3.96 12.64
CA LYS A 249 -34.96 5.19 12.36
C LYS A 249 -35.41 5.32 10.89
N GLY A 250 -34.72 4.66 9.96
CA GLY A 250 -34.95 4.76 8.52
C GLY A 250 -36.05 3.88 7.94
N ASN A 251 -36.79 3.10 8.74
CA ASN A 251 -37.88 2.26 8.27
C ASN A 251 -39.22 3.01 8.41
N PRO A 252 -39.73 3.73 7.39
CA PRO A 252 -41.04 4.35 7.46
C PRO A 252 -42.08 3.23 7.61
N ARG A 253 -42.82 3.22 8.72
CA ARG A 253 -44.06 2.43 8.81
C ARG A 253 -44.93 2.88 7.64
N LYS A 254 -45.19 2.01 6.67
CA LYS A 254 -46.28 2.21 5.72
C LYS A 254 -47.54 2.32 6.57
N THR A 255 -48.04 3.53 6.76
CA THR A 255 -49.39 3.74 7.26
C THR A 255 -50.30 3.21 6.16
N GLU A 256 -50.88 2.03 6.38
CA GLU A 256 -52.04 1.59 5.61
C GLU A 256 -53.10 2.67 5.83
N LYS A 257 -53.39 3.42 4.75
CA LYS A 257 -54.51 4.36 4.75
C LYS A 257 -55.77 3.52 4.70
N ASP A 258 -56.42 3.36 5.85
CA ASP A 258 -57.81 2.98 5.93
C ASP A 258 -58.66 4.21 5.59
N TRP A 259 -58.99 4.34 4.30
CA TRP A 259 -60.17 5.06 3.79
C TRP A 259 -60.35 4.76 2.30
#